data_AF-A0A958TE65-F1
#
_entry.id   AF-A0A958TE65-F1
#
_cell.length_a   1.000
_cell.length_b   1.000
_cell.length_c   1.000
_cell.angle_alpha   90.00
_cell.angle_beta   90.00
_cell.angle_gamma   90.00
#
_symmetry.space_group_name_H-M   'P 1'
#
loop_
_entity.id
_entity.type
_entity.pdbx_description
1 polymer ?
#
loop_
_entity_poly.entity_id
_entity_poly.type
_entity_poly.pdbx_seq_one_letter_code
_entity_poly.pdbx_strand_id
1 'polypeptide(L)'
;MIRNNTVEKKTTYHRIIGTFEGSKKGPTLIFVGGIHGNEPSGVMALQKAIQDLKPFASQFKGKMIALTGNIKALEAGVRFLEVDLNRQFTKDKLKSLQEKTPRQADLQEQYELLMLLEQILEVEEGPFYFFDLHTTSAETIPFLTINDSLLNRSFTKQYPLPIVLGIEEYLDGPLLSYINELGYVAFGFEGGQHQSRFASENHYSFIFLTLAFTGCLEKEAFNFSSEYQRLSAIAQRNQWFYEIIHRQEVPRQGTFSMEPGFHNFQRIHKRQLLAKINDCDSLAPYSGKIFMPLYQGKGEDGYFIIKRIPFIFLWLSRWLRNTKMDRILVWLPGVHWGDSNRQSLYVDKKIARFFTKEIFHLFGYRSKKIDQDHLVMKNREAASRRNEYKRESWS
;
A
#
# COMPACT_ATOMS: atom_id res chain seq x y z
N MET A 1 -30.01 29.27 -28.61
CA MET A 1 -29.14 28.22 -28.05
C MET A 1 -27.82 28.83 -27.66
N ILE A 2 -27.66 29.18 -26.38
CA ILE A 2 -26.41 29.73 -25.84
C ILE A 2 -25.49 28.53 -25.58
N ARG A 3 -24.41 28.40 -26.37
CA ARG A 3 -23.34 27.43 -26.11
C ARG A 3 -22.55 27.92 -24.90
N ASN A 4 -22.73 27.26 -23.76
CA ASN A 4 -21.84 27.42 -22.61
C ASN A 4 -20.48 26.81 -22.97
N ASN A 5 -19.55 27.64 -23.41
CA ASN A 5 -18.12 27.32 -23.39
C ASN A 5 -17.64 27.41 -21.94
N THR A 6 -17.81 26.35 -21.17
CA THR A 6 -17.02 26.13 -19.96
C THR A 6 -15.58 25.93 -20.40
N VAL A 7 -14.76 26.96 -20.21
CA VAL A 7 -13.30 26.86 -20.26
C VAL A 7 -12.90 25.84 -19.20
N GLU A 8 -12.62 24.61 -19.60
CA GLU A 8 -11.98 23.63 -18.73
C GLU A 8 -10.65 24.22 -18.29
N LYS A 9 -10.58 24.62 -17.02
CA LYS A 9 -9.34 25.02 -16.38
C LYS A 9 -8.43 23.80 -16.42
N LYS A 10 -7.49 23.76 -17.38
CA LYS A 10 -6.49 22.71 -17.47
C LYS A 10 -5.75 22.68 -16.14
N THR A 11 -6.00 21.66 -15.33
CA THR A 11 -5.38 21.55 -14.00
C THR A 11 -3.94 21.15 -14.24
N THR A 12 -3.01 22.07 -14.00
CA THR A 12 -1.57 21.78 -14.14
C THR A 12 -1.12 20.98 -12.91
N TYR A 13 -0.66 19.75 -13.12
CA TYR A 13 -0.07 18.93 -12.07
C TYR A 13 1.45 19.14 -12.03
N HIS A 14 2.03 19.18 -10.83
CA HIS A 14 3.47 19.31 -10.61
C HIS A 14 3.98 18.08 -9.83
N ARG A 15 5.21 17.65 -10.11
CA ARG A 15 5.86 16.51 -9.42
C ARG A 15 5.88 16.72 -7.91
N ILE A 16 6.28 17.91 -7.48
CA ILE A 16 6.15 18.36 -6.09
C ILE A 16 4.88 19.21 -6.02
N ILE A 17 3.86 18.69 -5.35
CA ILE A 17 2.61 19.42 -5.07
C ILE A 17 2.90 20.56 -4.10
N GLY A 18 3.74 20.28 -3.10
CA GLY A 18 4.20 21.26 -2.14
C GLY A 18 5.04 20.63 -1.05
N THR A 19 5.83 21.46 -0.40
CA THR A 19 6.61 21.10 0.79
C THR A 19 6.16 21.99 1.95
N PHE A 20 6.03 21.40 3.13
CA PHE A 20 5.74 22.13 4.35
C PHE A 20 6.77 21.75 5.42
N GLU A 21 7.51 22.74 5.90
CA GLU A 21 8.59 22.54 6.88
C GLU A 21 8.35 23.43 8.09
N GLY A 22 8.51 22.83 9.27
CA GLY A 22 8.39 23.53 10.55
C GLY A 22 9.75 24.04 11.04
N SER A 23 9.72 24.94 12.04
CA SER A 23 10.95 25.49 12.63
C SER A 23 11.68 24.53 13.58
N LYS A 24 11.01 23.44 13.99
CA LYS A 24 11.56 22.44 14.90
C LYS A 24 11.93 21.18 14.14
N LYS A 25 13.04 20.54 14.53
CA LYS A 25 13.40 19.21 14.04
C LYS A 25 12.28 18.19 14.34
N GLY A 26 12.11 17.25 13.44
CA GLY A 26 11.08 16.21 13.49
C GLY A 26 11.22 15.26 12.32
N PRO A 27 10.24 14.38 12.09
CA PRO A 27 10.30 13.39 11.02
C PRO A 27 10.10 14.01 9.63
N THR A 28 10.46 13.25 8.59
CA THR A 28 10.19 13.60 7.19
C THR A 28 9.11 12.67 6.63
N LEU A 29 7.97 13.23 6.25
CA LEU A 29 6.81 12.52 5.73
C LEU A 29 6.67 12.76 4.23
N ILE A 30 6.67 11.68 3.46
CA ILE A 30 6.49 11.68 2.02
C ILE A 30 5.13 11.10 1.70
N PHE A 31 4.27 11.90 1.08
CA PHE A 31 2.99 11.45 0.55
C PHE A 31 3.04 11.46 -0.96
N VAL A 32 2.62 10.37 -1.59
CA VAL A 32 2.50 10.27 -3.03
C VAL A 32 1.03 10.09 -3.38
N GLY A 33 0.49 10.96 -4.24
CA GLY A 33 -0.85 10.84 -4.79
C GLY A 33 -0.82 10.66 -6.30
N GLY A 34 -1.80 9.93 -6.84
CA GLY A 34 -1.97 9.81 -8.29
C GLY A 34 -0.87 9.01 -8.98
N ILE A 35 -0.40 7.93 -8.37
CA ILE A 35 0.37 6.89 -9.06
C ILE A 35 -0.43 6.32 -10.25
N HIS A 36 -1.75 6.19 -10.07
CA HIS A 36 -2.69 5.96 -11.17
C HIS A 36 -3.42 7.27 -11.52
N GLY A 37 -3.49 7.60 -12.80
CA GLY A 37 -4.03 8.88 -13.26
C GLY A 37 -5.55 9.04 -13.15
N ASN A 38 -6.29 7.94 -13.00
CA ASN A 38 -7.73 7.96 -12.74
C ASN A 38 -8.08 8.09 -11.23
N GLU A 39 -7.09 8.36 -10.38
CA GLU A 39 -7.24 8.45 -8.91
C GLU A 39 -6.81 9.83 -8.37
N PRO A 40 -7.43 10.94 -8.79
CA PRO A 40 -6.93 12.28 -8.48
C PRO A 40 -7.20 12.73 -7.03
N SER A 41 -8.01 12.00 -6.26
CA SER A 41 -8.48 12.43 -4.93
C SER A 41 -7.34 12.62 -3.92
N GLY A 42 -6.30 11.79 -3.98
CA GLY A 42 -5.11 11.92 -3.14
C GLY A 42 -4.34 13.21 -3.43
N VAL A 43 -4.19 13.57 -4.71
CA VAL A 43 -3.53 14.82 -5.14
C VAL A 43 -4.33 16.04 -4.67
N MET A 44 -5.66 16.01 -4.84
CA MET A 44 -6.54 17.09 -4.36
C MET A 44 -6.45 17.28 -2.84
N ALA A 45 -6.43 16.19 -2.08
CA ALA A 45 -6.31 16.23 -0.63
C ALA A 45 -4.95 16.77 -0.18
N LEU A 46 -3.87 16.41 -0.88
CA LEU A 46 -2.52 16.91 -0.61
C LEU A 46 -2.40 18.42 -0.89
N GLN A 47 -2.94 18.89 -2.02
CA GLN A 47 -3.00 20.31 -2.35
C GLN A 47 -3.71 21.10 -1.25
N LYS A 48 -4.87 20.60 -0.80
CA LYS A 48 -5.63 21.20 0.29
C LYS A 48 -4.84 21.19 1.60
N ALA A 49 -4.26 20.05 1.97
CA ALA A 49 -3.49 19.92 3.21
C ALA A 49 -2.30 20.90 3.26
N ILE A 50 -1.53 21.05 2.18
CA ILE A 50 -0.42 22.01 2.12
C ILE A 50 -0.91 23.45 2.34
N GLN A 51 -2.07 23.81 1.80
CA GLN A 51 -2.65 25.15 2.01
C GLN A 51 -3.12 25.34 3.46
N ASP A 52 -3.82 24.35 4.00
CA ASP A 52 -4.38 24.38 5.35
C ASP A 52 -3.32 24.24 6.44
N LEU A 53 -2.09 23.82 6.07
CA LEU A 53 -0.96 23.74 7.00
C LEU A 53 -0.34 25.10 7.32
N LYS A 54 -0.50 26.12 6.46
CA LYS A 54 0.13 27.44 6.62
C LYS A 54 -0.03 28.07 8.01
N PRO A 55 -1.21 28.03 8.66
CA PRO A 55 -1.38 28.58 10.01
C PRO A 55 -0.60 27.84 11.11
N PHE A 56 -0.13 26.62 10.86
CA PHE A 56 0.54 25.77 11.84
C PHE A 56 2.08 25.81 11.76
N ALA A 57 2.66 26.70 10.94
CA ALA A 57 4.11 26.73 10.68
C ALA A 57 4.99 26.81 11.95
N SER A 58 4.56 27.55 12.97
CA SER A 58 5.30 27.68 14.24
C SER A 58 5.19 26.46 15.16
N GLN A 59 4.17 25.63 14.97
CA GLN A 59 3.90 24.44 15.77
C GLN A 59 4.40 23.15 15.09
N PHE A 60 4.58 23.19 13.78
CA PHE A 60 4.98 22.05 12.98
C PHE A 60 6.42 21.61 13.30
N LYS A 61 6.63 20.29 13.33
CA LYS A 61 7.93 19.65 13.56
C LYS A 61 8.29 18.79 12.37
N GLY A 62 9.51 18.93 11.86
CA GLY A 62 9.99 18.18 10.70
C GLY A 62 9.42 18.72 9.39
N LYS A 63 9.23 17.81 8.42
CA LYS A 63 8.90 18.17 7.04
C LYS A 63 7.84 17.23 6.44
N MET A 64 6.90 17.80 5.70
CA MET A 64 5.98 17.10 4.82
C MET A 64 6.32 17.41 3.37
N ILE A 65 6.44 16.39 2.53
CA ILE A 65 6.69 16.49 1.09
C ILE A 65 5.53 15.78 0.38
N ALA A 66 4.73 16.55 -0.36
CA ALA A 66 3.62 16.04 -1.15
C ALA A 66 4.03 15.90 -2.61
N LEU A 67 3.93 14.69 -3.15
CA LEU A 67 4.37 14.33 -4.50
C LEU A 67 3.21 13.85 -5.35
N THR A 68 3.31 14.12 -6.65
CA THR A 68 2.48 13.51 -7.69
C THR A 68 3.20 12.29 -8.26
N GLY A 69 2.47 11.20 -8.49
CA GLY A 69 3.01 9.93 -8.99
C GLY A 69 3.16 9.86 -10.51
N ASN A 70 2.05 9.95 -11.26
CA ASN A 70 2.05 9.90 -12.72
C ASN A 70 1.32 11.11 -13.30
N ILE A 71 2.07 12.18 -13.59
CA ILE A 71 1.52 13.46 -14.06
C ILE A 71 0.80 13.28 -15.38
N LYS A 72 1.45 12.64 -16.37
CA LYS A 72 0.87 12.46 -17.71
C LYS A 72 -0.42 11.62 -17.67
N ALA A 73 -0.48 10.56 -16.86
CA ALA A 73 -1.69 9.76 -16.72
C ALA A 73 -2.82 10.54 -16.02
N LEU A 74 -2.48 11.36 -15.01
CA LEU A 74 -3.45 12.24 -14.32
C LEU A 74 -4.05 13.28 -15.27
N GLU A 75 -3.21 13.90 -16.12
CA GLU A 75 -3.68 14.85 -17.13
C GLU A 75 -4.62 14.19 -18.15
N ALA A 76 -4.38 12.92 -18.47
CA ALA A 76 -5.21 12.13 -19.35
C ALA A 76 -6.43 11.49 -18.65
N GLY A 77 -6.52 11.53 -17.31
CA GLY A 77 -7.60 10.91 -16.53
C GLY A 77 -7.69 9.39 -16.67
N VAL A 78 -6.58 8.72 -17.03
CA VAL A 78 -6.51 7.27 -17.23
C VAL A 78 -5.59 6.62 -16.21
N ARG A 79 -5.80 5.34 -15.90
CA ARG A 79 -4.97 4.61 -14.93
C ARG A 79 -3.46 4.71 -15.22
N PHE A 80 -3.09 4.49 -16.48
CA PHE A 80 -1.74 4.63 -17.04
C PHE A 80 -1.85 4.79 -18.56
N LEU A 81 -0.78 5.25 -19.21
CA LEU A 81 -0.76 5.46 -20.67
C LEU A 81 -0.37 4.18 -21.43
N GLU A 82 0.77 3.62 -21.09
CA GLU A 82 1.40 2.46 -21.72
C GLU A 82 1.58 1.29 -20.73
N VAL A 83 2.11 1.56 -19.53
CA VAL A 83 2.39 0.54 -18.51
C VAL A 83 1.98 0.99 -17.13
N ASP A 84 1.46 0.08 -16.31
CA ASP A 84 1.06 0.38 -14.94
C ASP A 84 2.31 0.76 -14.11
N LEU A 85 2.39 2.03 -13.71
CA LEU A 85 3.52 2.60 -12.95
C LEU A 85 3.76 1.84 -11.64
N ASN A 86 2.68 1.38 -10.98
CA ASN A 86 2.75 0.63 -9.72
C ASN A 86 3.17 -0.85 -9.92
N ARG A 87 3.69 -1.20 -11.09
CA ARG A 87 4.31 -2.49 -11.41
C ARG A 87 5.76 -2.37 -11.84
N GLN A 88 6.35 -1.17 -11.79
CA GLN A 88 7.65 -0.91 -12.38
C GLN A 88 8.81 -0.84 -11.38
N PHE A 89 8.57 -0.78 -10.07
CA PHE A 89 9.60 -0.59 -9.03
C PHE A 89 10.32 -1.88 -8.59
N THR A 90 10.51 -2.84 -9.48
CA THR A 90 11.31 -4.04 -9.21
C THR A 90 12.81 -3.76 -9.38
N LYS A 91 13.68 -4.42 -8.61
CA LYS A 91 15.15 -4.22 -8.70
C LYS A 91 15.70 -4.28 -10.12
N ASP A 92 15.27 -5.25 -10.92
CA ASP A 92 15.77 -5.43 -12.29
C ASP A 92 15.37 -4.25 -13.19
N LYS A 93 14.12 -3.78 -13.08
CA LYS A 93 13.64 -2.60 -13.80
C LYS A 93 14.34 -1.33 -13.34
N LEU A 94 14.52 -1.12 -12.03
CA LEU A 94 15.23 0.05 -11.51
C LEU A 94 16.69 0.09 -11.98
N LYS A 95 17.37 -1.06 -12.02
CA LYS A 95 18.73 -1.16 -12.58
C LYS A 95 18.76 -0.77 -14.06
N SER A 96 17.78 -1.23 -14.85
CA SER A 96 17.71 -0.88 -16.27
C SER A 96 17.52 0.64 -16.52
N LEU A 97 16.87 1.35 -15.59
CA LEU A 97 16.69 2.80 -15.68
C LEU A 97 17.97 3.60 -15.45
N GLN A 98 18.90 3.06 -14.65
CA GLN A 98 20.22 3.68 -14.42
C GLN A 98 21.12 3.60 -15.66
N GLU A 99 20.89 2.63 -16.54
CA GLU A 99 21.67 2.42 -17.75
C GLU A 99 21.19 3.29 -18.93
N LYS A 100 19.88 3.54 -19.02
CA LYS A 100 19.27 4.33 -20.12
C LYS A 100 18.01 5.06 -19.67
N THR A 101 17.91 6.34 -20.05
CA THR A 101 16.67 7.10 -19.90
C THR A 101 15.54 6.46 -20.72
N PRO A 102 14.40 6.15 -20.11
CA PRO A 102 13.29 5.50 -20.79
C PRO A 102 12.58 6.44 -21.77
N ARG A 103 12.03 5.87 -22.85
CA ARG A 103 11.24 6.62 -23.86
C ARG A 103 9.74 6.59 -23.60
N GLN A 104 9.25 5.57 -22.90
CA GLN A 104 7.82 5.42 -22.60
C GLN A 104 7.39 6.43 -21.55
N ALA A 105 6.18 6.96 -21.69
CA ALA A 105 5.71 8.06 -20.87
C ALA A 105 5.68 7.71 -19.38
N ASP A 106 5.10 6.55 -19.02
CA ASP A 106 5.00 6.11 -17.62
C ASP A 106 6.37 5.73 -17.04
N LEU A 107 7.29 5.20 -17.85
CA LEU A 107 8.65 4.86 -17.37
C LEU A 107 9.48 6.13 -17.11
N GLN A 108 9.27 7.20 -17.87
CA GLN A 108 9.87 8.49 -17.57
C GLN A 108 9.36 9.05 -16.23
N GLU A 109 8.05 8.96 -15.99
CA GLU A 109 7.44 9.34 -14.70
C GLU A 109 8.05 8.54 -13.54
N GLN A 110 8.26 7.23 -13.75
CA GLN A 110 8.93 6.36 -12.79
C GLN A 110 10.33 6.84 -12.46
N TYR A 111 11.14 7.12 -13.49
CA TYR A 111 12.52 7.54 -13.35
C TYR A 111 12.61 8.86 -12.58
N GLU A 112 11.82 9.86 -12.97
CA GLU A 112 11.79 11.16 -12.30
C GLU A 112 11.35 11.06 -10.84
N LEU A 113 10.34 10.25 -10.54
CA LEU A 113 9.90 10.01 -9.17
C LEU A 113 10.98 9.30 -8.35
N LEU A 114 11.64 8.29 -8.91
CA LEU A 114 12.72 7.56 -8.25
C LEU A 114 13.90 8.49 -7.90
N MET A 115 14.38 9.26 -8.88
CA MET A 115 15.49 10.20 -8.67
C MET A 115 15.16 11.22 -7.58
N LEU A 116 13.93 11.72 -7.56
CA LEU A 116 13.48 12.65 -6.51
C LEU A 116 13.43 11.99 -5.13
N LEU A 117 12.94 10.75 -5.04
CA LEU A 117 12.92 10.01 -3.78
C LEU A 117 14.32 9.72 -3.25
N GLU A 118 15.26 9.36 -4.14
CA GLU A 118 16.67 9.16 -3.79
C GLU A 118 17.29 10.47 -3.29
N GLN A 119 17.03 11.59 -3.98
CA GLN A 119 17.48 12.91 -3.53
C GLN A 119 16.92 13.30 -2.16
N ILE A 120 15.62 13.04 -1.91
CA ILE A 120 14.98 13.31 -0.61
C ILE A 120 15.66 12.49 0.49
N LEU A 121 15.93 11.21 0.24
CA LEU A 121 16.59 10.32 1.19
C LEU A 121 18.04 10.72 1.47
N GLU A 122 18.71 11.39 0.54
CA GLU A 122 20.08 11.90 0.70
C GLU A 122 20.13 13.23 1.45
N VAL A 123 19.20 14.14 1.18
CA VAL A 123 19.24 15.53 1.68
C VAL A 123 18.52 15.71 3.02
N GLU A 124 17.41 15.00 3.24
CA GLU A 124 16.56 15.22 4.41
C GLU A 124 16.95 14.36 5.61
N GLU A 125 16.54 14.77 6.81
CA GLU A 125 16.76 13.99 8.04
C GLU A 125 15.52 13.16 8.41
N GLY A 126 15.75 11.93 8.87
CA GLY A 126 14.69 11.02 9.33
C GLY A 126 14.24 11.25 10.78
N PRO A 127 13.34 10.40 11.31
CA PRO A 127 12.84 9.19 10.66
C PRO A 127 11.92 9.49 9.48
N PHE A 128 12.01 8.67 8.44
CA PHE A 128 11.23 8.83 7.20
C PHE A 128 9.92 8.05 7.24
N TYR A 129 8.87 8.57 6.62
CA TYR A 129 7.61 7.87 6.46
C TYR A 129 7.09 8.04 5.04
N PHE A 130 6.55 6.97 4.45
CA PHE A 130 6.06 6.97 3.07
C PHE A 130 4.61 6.49 2.99
N PHE A 131 3.77 7.27 2.30
CA PHE A 131 2.35 6.97 2.17
C PHE A 131 1.93 7.09 0.71
N ASP A 132 1.31 6.05 0.18
CA ASP A 132 0.75 6.05 -1.17
C ASP A 132 -0.78 6.17 -1.10
N LEU A 133 -1.32 7.22 -1.72
CA LEU A 133 -2.73 7.56 -1.64
C LEU A 133 -3.47 7.07 -2.88
N HIS A 134 -4.33 6.07 -2.67
CA HIS A 134 -5.07 5.38 -3.71
C HIS A 134 -6.58 5.45 -3.52
N THR A 135 -7.29 5.04 -4.57
CA THR A 135 -8.72 4.71 -4.52
C THR A 135 -8.96 3.38 -5.22
N THR A 136 -10.11 2.76 -4.98
CA THR A 136 -10.48 1.47 -5.60
C THR A 136 -11.56 1.61 -6.66
N SER A 137 -11.66 0.65 -7.56
CA SER A 137 -12.74 0.61 -8.56
C SER A 137 -14.11 0.33 -7.96
N ALA A 138 -14.15 -0.52 -6.94
CA ALA A 138 -15.36 -0.92 -6.24
C ALA A 138 -15.70 0.04 -5.09
N GLU A 139 -16.98 0.06 -4.70
CA GLU A 139 -17.41 0.71 -3.46
C GLU A 139 -16.67 0.11 -2.27
N THR A 140 -16.18 0.97 -1.38
CA THR A 140 -15.37 0.56 -0.23
C THR A 140 -15.41 1.61 0.89
N ILE A 141 -15.33 1.11 2.13
CA ILE A 141 -14.83 1.89 3.26
C ILE A 141 -13.31 2.14 3.06
N PRO A 142 -12.72 3.19 3.65
CA PRO A 142 -11.28 3.39 3.59
C PRO A 142 -10.53 2.30 4.35
N PHE A 143 -9.33 1.95 3.90
CA PHE A 143 -8.51 0.90 4.51
C PHE A 143 -7.02 1.09 4.25
N LEU A 144 -6.20 0.34 5.00
CA LEU A 144 -4.74 0.35 4.89
C LEU A 144 -4.24 -0.95 4.25
N THR A 145 -3.30 -0.84 3.31
CA THR A 145 -2.56 -1.98 2.75
C THR A 145 -1.10 -1.90 3.18
N ILE A 146 -0.64 -2.89 3.95
CA ILE A 146 0.72 -2.84 4.51
C ILE A 146 1.52 -4.08 4.17
N ASN A 147 2.84 -3.88 4.00
CA ASN A 147 3.79 -4.97 4.12
C ASN A 147 3.76 -5.52 5.55
N ASP A 148 3.84 -6.83 5.68
CA ASP A 148 3.74 -7.51 6.97
C ASP A 148 5.01 -7.43 7.85
N SER A 149 5.48 -6.23 8.17
CA SER A 149 6.55 -5.97 9.15
C SER A 149 5.97 -5.55 10.51
N LEU A 150 6.67 -5.86 11.61
CA LEU A 150 6.26 -5.42 12.95
C LEU A 150 6.26 -3.89 13.09
N LEU A 151 7.14 -3.21 12.36
CA LEU A 151 7.24 -1.76 12.33
C LEU A 151 5.96 -1.14 11.75
N ASN A 152 5.54 -1.57 10.56
CA ASN A 152 4.30 -1.09 9.94
C ASN A 152 3.09 -1.44 10.80
N ARG A 153 3.00 -2.68 11.33
CA ARG A 153 1.90 -3.07 12.23
C ARG A 153 1.81 -2.16 13.46
N SER A 154 2.95 -1.76 14.04
CA SER A 154 2.95 -0.90 15.23
C SER A 154 2.43 0.50 14.92
N PHE A 155 2.83 1.06 13.77
CA PHE A 155 2.38 2.38 13.35
C PHE A 155 0.90 2.38 12.92
N THR A 156 0.48 1.42 12.10
CA THR A 156 -0.85 1.44 11.47
C THR A 156 -2.00 1.07 12.42
N LYS A 157 -1.73 0.39 13.53
CA LYS A 157 -2.75 0.11 14.57
C LYS A 157 -3.37 1.38 15.19
N GLN A 158 -2.75 2.55 14.97
CA GLN A 158 -3.24 3.84 15.46
C GLN A 158 -4.47 4.33 14.69
N TYR A 159 -4.66 3.89 13.44
CA TYR A 159 -5.78 4.33 12.62
C TYR A 159 -7.05 3.51 12.94
N PRO A 160 -8.23 4.14 12.96
CA PRO A 160 -9.49 3.44 13.25
C PRO A 160 -10.05 2.74 12.00
N LEU A 161 -9.19 2.02 11.27
CA LEU A 161 -9.47 1.46 9.93
C LEU A 161 -9.11 -0.03 9.84
N PRO A 162 -9.69 -0.77 8.90
CA PRO A 162 -9.26 -2.13 8.62
C PRO A 162 -7.89 -2.12 7.93
N ILE A 163 -7.09 -3.14 8.23
CA ILE A 163 -5.71 -3.27 7.75
C ILE A 163 -5.60 -4.60 7.01
N VAL A 164 -5.14 -4.57 5.75
CA VAL A 164 -4.92 -5.75 4.93
C VAL A 164 -3.41 -6.01 4.82
N LEU A 165 -3.00 -7.19 5.27
CA LEU A 165 -1.61 -7.64 5.30
C LEU A 165 -1.27 -8.46 4.05
N GLY A 166 -0.07 -8.27 3.53
CA GLY A 166 0.52 -9.23 2.59
C GLY A 166 0.09 -9.06 1.14
N ILE A 167 -0.53 -7.93 0.77
CA ILE A 167 -0.90 -7.67 -0.63
C ILE A 167 0.32 -7.69 -1.56
N GLU A 168 1.50 -7.32 -1.04
CA GLU A 168 2.76 -7.34 -1.77
C GLU A 168 3.25 -8.74 -2.18
N GLU A 169 2.73 -9.83 -1.59
CA GLU A 169 3.04 -11.19 -2.08
C GLU A 169 2.37 -11.48 -3.43
N TYR A 170 1.34 -10.71 -3.76
CA TYR A 170 0.52 -10.87 -4.96
C TYR A 170 0.77 -9.77 -5.99
N LEU A 171 1.34 -8.65 -5.56
CA LEU A 171 1.66 -7.51 -6.41
C LEU A 171 3.18 -7.40 -6.62
N ASP A 172 3.65 -7.56 -7.85
CA ASP A 172 5.05 -7.33 -8.18
C ASP A 172 5.29 -5.92 -8.73
N GLY A 173 6.32 -5.25 -8.21
CA GLY A 173 6.72 -3.90 -8.61
C GLY A 173 6.00 -2.66 -8.04
N PRO A 174 5.15 -2.70 -6.99
CA PRO A 174 4.65 -1.47 -6.38
C PRO A 174 5.73 -0.57 -5.78
N LEU A 175 5.52 0.75 -5.82
CA LEU A 175 6.43 1.74 -5.21
C LEU A 175 6.66 1.43 -3.73
N LEU A 176 5.58 1.17 -2.98
CA LEU A 176 5.68 0.86 -1.56
C LEU A 176 6.43 -0.44 -1.28
N SER A 177 6.45 -1.40 -2.21
CA SER A 177 7.26 -2.61 -2.04
C SER A 177 8.75 -2.28 -2.06
N TYR A 178 9.18 -1.41 -2.96
CA TYR A 178 10.55 -0.91 -3.01
C TYR A 178 10.93 -0.17 -1.72
N ILE A 179 10.11 0.77 -1.26
CA ILE A 179 10.38 1.52 -0.03
C ILE A 179 10.41 0.61 1.21
N ASN A 180 9.51 -0.37 1.29
CA ASN A 180 9.53 -1.34 2.39
C ASN A 180 10.81 -2.20 2.38
N GLU A 181 11.38 -2.50 1.21
CA GLU A 181 12.69 -3.17 1.12
C GLU A 181 13.85 -2.28 1.62
N LEU A 182 13.68 -0.95 1.66
CA LEU A 182 14.61 -0.01 2.31
C LEU A 182 14.43 0.06 3.83
N GLY A 183 13.34 -0.49 4.37
CA GLY A 183 13.11 -0.65 5.81
C GLY A 183 12.31 0.43 6.52
N TYR A 184 11.83 1.44 5.79
CA TYR A 184 11.05 2.55 6.35
C TYR A 184 9.59 2.16 6.65
N VAL A 185 8.92 2.97 7.48
CA VAL A 185 7.45 2.90 7.60
C VAL A 185 6.84 3.31 6.26
N ALA A 186 6.18 2.35 5.60
CA ALA A 186 5.63 2.55 4.26
C ALA A 186 4.37 1.71 4.02
N PHE A 187 3.26 2.36 3.69
CA PHE A 187 2.00 1.66 3.41
C PHE A 187 1.04 2.49 2.55
N GLY A 188 0.07 1.78 1.95
CA GLY A 188 -0.95 2.36 1.09
C GLY A 188 -2.20 2.71 1.89
N PHE A 189 -2.79 3.85 1.56
CA PHE A 189 -4.10 4.26 2.04
C PHE A 189 -5.08 4.32 0.89
N GLU A 190 -6.13 3.50 0.99
CA GLU A 190 -7.19 3.40 0.01
C GLU A 190 -8.37 4.23 0.51
N GLY A 191 -8.59 5.40 -0.10
CA GLY A 191 -9.49 6.43 0.42
C GLY A 191 -10.96 6.22 0.12
N GLY A 192 -11.32 5.25 -0.72
CA GLY A 192 -12.68 5.05 -1.20
C GLY A 192 -12.72 4.66 -2.66
N GLN A 193 -13.91 4.73 -3.27
CA GLN A 193 -14.10 4.46 -4.69
C GLN A 193 -13.61 5.64 -5.56
N HIS A 194 -13.07 5.38 -6.76
CA HIS A 194 -12.45 6.38 -7.66
C HIS A 194 -13.27 7.67 -7.88
N GLN A 195 -14.59 7.57 -8.00
CA GLN A 195 -15.51 8.67 -8.31
C GLN A 195 -16.19 9.22 -7.05
N SER A 196 -15.90 8.66 -5.88
CA SER A 196 -16.50 9.13 -4.63
C SER A 196 -15.93 10.49 -4.25
N ARG A 197 -16.81 11.49 -4.14
CA ARG A 197 -16.46 12.81 -3.59
C ARG A 197 -15.87 12.73 -2.18
N PHE A 198 -16.21 11.68 -1.43
CA PHE A 198 -15.73 11.48 -0.06
C PHE A 198 -14.30 10.93 -0.01
N ALA A 199 -13.75 10.44 -1.14
CA ALA A 199 -12.39 9.90 -1.19
C ALA A 199 -11.35 10.98 -0.84
N SER A 200 -11.47 12.18 -1.39
CA SER A 200 -10.55 13.29 -1.10
C SER A 200 -10.64 13.75 0.35
N GLU A 201 -11.84 13.76 0.93
CA GLU A 201 -12.02 14.04 2.36
C GLU A 201 -11.41 12.94 3.25
N ASN A 202 -11.54 11.66 2.86
CA ASN A 202 -10.91 10.54 3.57
C ASN A 202 -9.38 10.65 3.51
N HIS A 203 -8.83 10.99 2.35
CA HIS A 203 -7.40 11.29 2.18
C HIS A 203 -6.96 12.47 3.06
N TYR A 204 -7.76 13.53 3.14
CA TYR A 204 -7.47 14.68 4.00
C TYR A 204 -7.44 14.29 5.49
N SER A 205 -8.46 13.58 5.97
CA SER A 205 -8.50 13.06 7.35
C SER A 205 -7.27 12.18 7.63
N PHE A 206 -6.91 11.30 6.69
CA PHE A 206 -5.73 10.46 6.81
C PHE A 206 -4.43 11.27 6.93
N ILE A 207 -4.24 12.29 6.09
CA ILE A 207 -3.05 13.15 6.13
C ILE A 207 -2.92 13.80 7.51
N PHE A 208 -3.97 14.48 8.00
CA PHE A 208 -3.92 15.18 9.29
C PHE A 208 -3.75 14.25 10.49
N LEU A 209 -4.40 13.07 10.49
CA LEU A 209 -4.15 12.05 11.51
C LEU A 209 -2.70 11.54 11.47
N THR A 210 -2.13 11.40 10.27
CA THR A 210 -0.74 10.97 10.09
C THR A 210 0.24 12.01 10.63
N LEU A 211 -0.01 13.30 10.37
CA LEU A 211 0.78 14.39 10.96
C LEU A 211 0.75 14.35 12.50
N ALA A 212 -0.40 14.00 13.09
CA ALA A 212 -0.52 13.84 14.53
C ALA A 212 0.19 12.58 15.06
N PHE A 213 0.03 11.43 14.40
CA PHE A 213 0.61 10.16 14.82
C PHE A 213 2.14 10.13 14.70
N THR A 214 2.70 10.91 13.79
CA THR A 214 4.15 11.10 13.65
C THR A 214 4.70 12.22 14.54
N GLY A 215 3.84 12.98 15.22
CA GLY A 215 4.26 14.11 16.04
C GLY A 215 4.71 15.34 15.25
N CYS A 216 4.47 15.41 13.93
CA CYS A 216 4.64 16.63 13.15
C CYS A 216 3.73 17.75 13.65
N LEU A 217 2.53 17.40 14.11
CA LEU A 217 1.55 18.35 14.64
C LEU A 217 0.94 17.80 15.92
N GLU A 218 0.78 18.64 16.95
CA GLU A 218 0.10 18.23 18.19
C GLU A 218 -1.39 18.00 17.94
N LYS A 219 -2.00 17.07 18.68
CA LYS A 219 -3.43 16.72 18.50
C LYS A 219 -4.37 17.88 18.81
N GLU A 220 -3.93 18.80 19.66
CA GLU A 220 -4.67 19.99 20.09
C GLU A 220 -4.58 21.13 19.07
N ALA A 221 -3.64 21.07 18.12
CA ALA A 221 -3.45 22.13 17.12
C ALA A 221 -4.57 22.14 16.05
N PHE A 222 -5.28 21.03 15.87
CA PHE A 222 -6.40 20.90 14.93
C PHE A 222 -7.50 20.03 15.54
N ASN A 223 -8.62 19.86 14.84
CA ASN A 223 -9.72 19.04 15.34
C ASN A 223 -9.45 17.53 15.15
N PHE A 224 -8.43 17.00 15.83
CA PHE A 224 -8.02 15.59 15.77
C PHE A 224 -9.20 14.64 16.01
N SER A 225 -10.01 14.92 17.02
CA SER A 225 -11.17 14.09 17.38
C SER A 225 -12.18 14.00 16.24
N SER A 226 -12.43 15.09 15.51
CA SER A 226 -13.35 15.08 14.37
C SER A 226 -12.82 14.23 13.22
N GLU A 227 -11.56 14.38 12.84
CA GLU A 227 -10.95 13.58 11.77
C GLU A 227 -10.91 12.08 12.12
N TYR A 228 -10.56 11.77 13.37
CA TYR A 228 -10.52 10.40 13.87
C TYR A 228 -11.91 9.77 13.89
N GLN A 229 -12.91 10.47 14.44
CA GLN A 229 -14.29 10.00 14.49
C GLN A 229 -14.90 9.83 13.11
N ARG A 230 -14.57 10.72 12.15
CA ARG A 230 -15.01 10.63 10.77
C ARG A 230 -14.57 9.31 10.14
N LEU A 231 -13.27 8.99 10.17
CA LEU A 231 -12.77 7.71 9.64
C LEU A 231 -13.32 6.51 10.42
N SER A 232 -13.40 6.60 11.75
CA SER A 232 -13.93 5.53 12.59
C SER A 232 -15.41 5.23 12.31
N ALA A 233 -16.21 6.27 12.01
CA ALA A 233 -17.63 6.13 11.69
C ALA A 233 -17.82 5.44 10.34
N ILE A 234 -17.06 5.84 9.31
CA ILE A 234 -17.10 5.24 7.98
C ILE A 234 -16.64 3.77 8.04
N ALA A 235 -15.62 3.46 8.85
CA ALA A 235 -15.15 2.09 9.03
C ALA A 235 -16.16 1.18 9.78
N GLN A 236 -17.22 1.74 10.38
CA GLN A 236 -18.26 0.97 11.09
C GLN A 236 -17.70 -0.05 12.10
N ARG A 237 -16.69 0.37 12.88
CA ARG A 237 -15.96 -0.49 13.85
C ARG A 237 -15.14 -1.63 13.22
N ASN A 238 -14.96 -1.67 11.91
CA ASN A 238 -14.06 -2.60 11.25
C ASN A 238 -12.60 -2.14 11.40
N GLN A 239 -11.96 -2.49 12.52
CA GLN A 239 -10.56 -2.16 12.81
C GLN A 239 -9.69 -3.42 12.84
N TRP A 240 -10.06 -4.39 12.02
CA TRP A 240 -9.45 -5.72 12.05
C TRP A 240 -8.27 -5.80 11.09
N PHE A 241 -7.32 -6.66 11.44
CA PHE A 241 -6.30 -7.15 10.52
C PHE A 241 -6.88 -8.27 9.67
N TYR A 242 -6.62 -8.21 8.37
CA TYR A 242 -7.00 -9.20 7.38
C TYR A 242 -5.77 -9.74 6.66
N GLU A 243 -5.82 -11.02 6.32
CA GLU A 243 -4.86 -11.67 5.41
C GLU A 243 -5.57 -12.04 4.10
N ILE A 244 -4.82 -12.03 3.00
CA ILE A 244 -5.29 -12.54 1.71
C ILE A 244 -5.10 -14.05 1.70
N ILE A 245 -6.18 -14.78 1.45
CA ILE A 245 -6.18 -16.25 1.37
C ILE A 245 -6.35 -16.77 -0.05
N HIS A 246 -6.78 -15.91 -0.97
CA HIS A 246 -6.95 -16.25 -2.38
C HIS A 246 -6.81 -15.01 -3.26
N ARG A 247 -6.22 -15.20 -4.44
CA ARG A 247 -6.15 -14.25 -5.54
C ARG A 247 -6.71 -14.94 -6.77
N GLN A 248 -7.69 -14.33 -7.42
CA GLN A 248 -8.13 -14.68 -8.76
C GLN A 248 -7.44 -13.74 -9.74
N GLU A 249 -6.58 -14.30 -10.60
CA GLU A 249 -5.93 -13.56 -11.68
C GLU A 249 -6.87 -13.43 -12.88
N VAL A 250 -6.75 -12.30 -13.59
CA VAL A 250 -7.37 -12.14 -14.91
C VAL A 250 -6.56 -12.93 -15.93
N PRO A 251 -7.19 -13.78 -16.77
CA PRO A 251 -6.46 -14.49 -17.81
C PRO A 251 -5.76 -13.54 -18.79
N ARG A 252 -4.54 -13.88 -19.21
CA ARG A 252 -3.82 -13.12 -20.25
C ARG A 252 -4.55 -13.10 -21.60
N GLN A 253 -5.33 -14.14 -21.86
CA GLN A 253 -6.17 -14.29 -23.04
C GLN A 253 -7.57 -14.70 -22.59
N GLY A 254 -8.58 -14.06 -23.15
CA GLY A 254 -9.97 -14.34 -22.84
C GLY A 254 -10.70 -13.18 -22.17
N THR A 255 -11.87 -13.48 -21.62
CA THR A 255 -12.74 -12.51 -20.94
C THR A 255 -12.78 -12.78 -19.45
N PHE A 256 -12.83 -11.69 -18.67
CA PHE A 256 -13.09 -11.71 -17.25
C PHE A 256 -14.15 -10.67 -16.94
N SER A 257 -15.18 -11.06 -16.20
CA SER A 257 -16.23 -10.15 -15.76
C SER A 257 -16.64 -10.49 -14.33
N MET A 258 -16.56 -9.51 -13.44
CA MET A 258 -17.13 -9.65 -12.09
C MET A 258 -18.65 -9.68 -12.17
N GLU A 259 -19.27 -10.53 -11.35
CA GLU A 259 -20.69 -10.38 -11.08
C GLU A 259 -20.93 -9.03 -10.37
N PRO A 260 -21.97 -8.27 -10.77
CA PRO A 260 -22.22 -6.96 -10.21
C PRO A 260 -22.66 -7.03 -8.74
N GLY A 261 -22.38 -5.97 -7.99
CA GLY A 261 -22.91 -5.77 -6.63
C GLY A 261 -21.98 -6.20 -5.50
N PHE A 262 -20.80 -6.77 -5.81
CA PHE A 262 -19.77 -7.00 -4.79
C PHE A 262 -19.04 -5.72 -4.41
N HIS A 263 -18.94 -5.45 -3.11
CA HIS A 263 -18.14 -4.37 -2.54
C HIS A 263 -17.06 -4.90 -1.60
N ASN A 264 -16.04 -4.09 -1.32
CA ASN A 264 -14.94 -4.49 -0.45
C ASN A 264 -15.42 -4.88 0.95
N PHE A 265 -14.79 -5.92 1.52
CA PHE A 265 -15.12 -6.48 2.83
C PHE A 265 -16.51 -7.15 2.92
N GLN A 266 -17.24 -7.29 1.82
CA GLN A 266 -18.51 -8.02 1.79
C GLN A 266 -18.27 -9.50 2.06
N ARG A 267 -19.08 -10.10 2.93
CA ARG A 267 -19.00 -11.53 3.25
C ARG A 267 -19.42 -12.35 2.03
N ILE A 268 -18.64 -13.38 1.72
CA ILE A 268 -18.93 -14.36 0.68
C ILE A 268 -18.90 -15.78 1.25
N HIS A 269 -19.62 -16.68 0.58
CA HIS A 269 -19.71 -18.08 0.96
C HIS A 269 -19.04 -18.97 -0.08
N LYS A 270 -18.45 -20.09 0.37
CA LYS A 270 -17.90 -21.11 -0.53
C LYS A 270 -18.95 -21.51 -1.58
N ARG A 271 -18.52 -21.61 -2.83
CA ARG A 271 -19.34 -21.89 -4.03
C ARG A 271 -20.27 -20.77 -4.49
N GLN A 272 -20.24 -19.58 -3.88
CA GLN A 272 -20.95 -18.42 -4.39
C GLN A 272 -20.36 -18.00 -5.75
N LEU A 273 -21.21 -17.70 -6.73
CA LEU A 273 -20.77 -17.15 -8.01
C LEU A 273 -20.19 -15.74 -7.79
N LEU A 274 -18.94 -15.54 -8.21
CA LEU A 274 -18.23 -14.26 -8.06
C LEU A 274 -17.95 -13.57 -9.38
N ALA A 275 -17.65 -14.33 -10.43
CA ALA A 275 -17.26 -13.80 -11.72
C ALA A 275 -17.52 -14.84 -12.83
N LYS A 276 -17.37 -14.40 -14.08
CA LYS A 276 -17.26 -15.25 -15.25
C LYS A 276 -15.90 -15.11 -15.89
N ILE A 277 -15.30 -16.24 -16.24
CA ILE A 277 -14.01 -16.33 -16.91
C ILE A 277 -14.21 -17.16 -18.18
N ASN A 278 -14.08 -16.55 -19.36
CA ASN A 278 -14.39 -17.21 -20.64
C ASN A 278 -15.77 -17.89 -20.62
N ASP A 279 -16.78 -17.14 -20.17
CA ASP A 279 -18.17 -17.58 -19.98
C ASP A 279 -18.39 -18.76 -19.02
N CYS A 280 -17.34 -19.18 -18.30
CA CYS A 280 -17.42 -20.19 -17.25
C CYS A 280 -17.54 -19.53 -15.87
N ASP A 281 -18.39 -20.11 -15.02
CA ASP A 281 -18.61 -19.65 -13.66
C ASP A 281 -17.35 -19.78 -12.79
N SER A 282 -16.88 -18.66 -12.25
CA SER A 282 -15.86 -18.61 -11.21
C SER A 282 -16.54 -18.53 -9.84
N LEU A 283 -16.60 -19.68 -9.17
CA LEU A 283 -17.18 -19.80 -7.83
C LEU A 283 -16.13 -19.58 -6.74
N ALA A 284 -16.55 -19.00 -5.61
CA ALA A 284 -15.70 -18.78 -4.45
C ALA A 284 -15.10 -20.10 -3.91
N PRO A 285 -13.77 -20.29 -3.90
CA PRO A 285 -13.15 -21.51 -3.39
C PRO A 285 -13.28 -21.66 -1.86
N TYR A 286 -13.47 -20.54 -1.15
CA TYR A 286 -13.57 -20.46 0.31
C TYR A 286 -14.64 -19.45 0.74
N SER A 287 -15.15 -19.63 1.96
CA SER A 287 -15.90 -18.56 2.64
C SER A 287 -14.92 -17.53 3.19
N GLY A 288 -15.27 -16.25 3.11
CA GLY A 288 -14.41 -15.15 3.53
C GLY A 288 -15.07 -13.80 3.29
N LYS A 289 -14.26 -12.80 2.97
CA LYS A 289 -14.74 -11.53 2.45
C LYS A 289 -14.12 -11.27 1.07
N ILE A 290 -14.91 -10.81 0.11
CA ILE A 290 -14.38 -10.37 -1.18
C ILE A 290 -13.64 -9.05 -1.02
N PHE A 291 -12.60 -8.86 -1.81
CA PHE A 291 -11.71 -7.73 -1.72
C PHE A 291 -11.13 -7.37 -3.09
N MET A 292 -11.01 -6.06 -3.34
CA MET A 292 -10.68 -5.40 -4.60
C MET A 292 -11.26 -6.09 -5.85
N PRO A 293 -12.60 -6.23 -5.95
CA PRO A 293 -13.21 -6.78 -7.15
C PRO A 293 -13.02 -5.84 -8.34
N LEU A 294 -12.58 -6.40 -9.47
CA LEU A 294 -12.24 -5.69 -10.68
C LEU A 294 -13.50 -5.35 -11.49
N TYR A 295 -13.91 -4.09 -11.42
CA TYR A 295 -14.97 -3.54 -12.27
C TYR A 295 -14.44 -2.64 -13.40
N GLN A 296 -13.20 -2.19 -13.27
CA GLN A 296 -12.52 -1.47 -14.35
C GLN A 296 -11.99 -2.49 -15.36
N GLY A 297 -12.16 -2.24 -16.67
CA GLY A 297 -11.71 -3.15 -17.73
C GLY A 297 -10.18 -3.26 -17.90
N LYS A 298 -9.39 -2.72 -16.96
CA LYS A 298 -7.91 -2.74 -16.98
C LYS A 298 -7.39 -3.24 -15.64
N GLY A 299 -6.62 -4.33 -15.66
CA GLY A 299 -5.99 -4.90 -14.48
C GLY A 299 -5.60 -6.37 -14.68
N GLU A 300 -4.66 -6.85 -13.88
CA GLU A 300 -4.23 -8.25 -13.86
C GLU A 300 -4.91 -9.06 -12.73
N ASP A 301 -5.54 -8.35 -11.79
CA ASP A 301 -6.14 -8.88 -10.57
C ASP A 301 -7.66 -8.81 -10.68
N GLY A 302 -8.33 -9.96 -10.68
CA GLY A 302 -9.79 -10.03 -10.80
C GLY A 302 -10.50 -9.79 -9.48
N TYR A 303 -10.12 -10.54 -8.43
CA TYR A 303 -10.54 -10.29 -7.05
C TYR A 303 -9.63 -11.02 -6.08
N PHE A 304 -9.73 -10.66 -4.80
CA PHE A 304 -9.12 -11.36 -3.69
C PHE A 304 -10.18 -11.86 -2.71
N ILE A 305 -9.83 -12.88 -1.94
CA ILE A 305 -10.58 -13.28 -0.75
C ILE A 305 -9.70 -13.04 0.46
N ILE A 306 -10.23 -12.31 1.42
CA ILE A 306 -9.56 -12.00 2.68
C ILE A 306 -10.27 -12.65 3.87
N LYS A 307 -9.50 -12.92 4.91
CA LYS A 307 -9.97 -13.46 6.19
C LYS A 307 -9.41 -12.63 7.34
N ARG A 308 -10.23 -12.43 8.38
CA ARG A 308 -9.78 -11.75 9.59
C ARG A 308 -8.75 -12.60 10.31
N ILE A 309 -7.63 -11.99 10.70
CA ILE A 309 -6.58 -12.61 11.49
C ILE A 309 -6.98 -12.54 12.96
N PRO A 310 -7.08 -13.67 13.67
CA PRO A 310 -7.32 -13.68 15.12
C PRO A 310 -6.16 -13.00 15.88
N PHE A 311 -6.50 -12.27 16.94
CA PHE A 311 -5.53 -11.52 17.74
C PHE A 311 -4.40 -12.42 18.31
N ILE A 312 -4.73 -13.67 18.68
CA ILE A 312 -3.76 -14.61 19.22
C ILE A 312 -2.63 -14.92 18.23
N PHE A 313 -2.92 -14.96 16.93
CA PHE A 313 -1.90 -15.18 15.90
C PHE A 313 -1.03 -13.95 15.66
N LEU A 314 -1.60 -12.74 15.76
CA LEU A 314 -0.82 -11.49 15.71
C LEU A 314 0.15 -11.40 16.89
N TRP A 315 -0.33 -11.76 18.10
CA TRP A 315 0.50 -11.80 19.29
C TRP A 315 1.60 -12.86 19.19
N LEU A 316 1.25 -14.09 18.79
CA LEU A 316 2.22 -15.19 18.61
C LEU A 316 3.27 -14.82 17.56
N SER A 317 2.84 -14.27 16.43
CA SER A 317 3.72 -13.78 15.36
C SER A 317 4.69 -12.73 15.88
N ARG A 318 4.22 -11.76 16.67
CA ARG A 318 5.07 -10.75 17.31
C ARG A 318 6.08 -11.37 18.27
N TRP A 319 5.67 -12.34 19.08
CA TRP A 319 6.55 -13.03 20.01
C TRP A 319 7.66 -13.78 19.26
N LEU A 320 7.30 -14.63 18.29
CA LEU A 320 8.24 -15.44 17.50
C LEU A 320 9.29 -14.60 16.76
N ARG A 321 8.87 -13.46 16.19
CA ARG A 321 9.75 -12.54 15.46
C ARG A 321 10.72 -11.80 16.37
N ASN A 322 10.28 -11.37 17.56
CA ASN A 322 11.16 -10.70 18.52
C ASN A 322 12.19 -11.64 19.16
N THR A 323 11.84 -12.92 19.34
CA THR A 323 12.75 -13.93 19.89
C THR A 323 13.72 -14.53 18.86
N LYS A 324 13.61 -14.15 17.58
CA LYS A 324 14.41 -14.70 16.46
C LYS A 324 14.43 -16.24 16.46
N MET A 325 13.27 -16.83 16.70
CA MET A 325 13.06 -18.30 16.71
C MET A 325 12.94 -18.88 15.30
N ASP A 326 13.13 -18.07 14.25
CA ASP A 326 13.16 -18.49 12.86
C ASP A 326 14.26 -19.52 12.55
N ARG A 327 15.27 -19.63 13.42
CA ARG A 327 16.27 -20.71 13.37
C ARG A 327 15.68 -22.12 13.45
N ILE A 328 14.47 -22.27 14.01
CA ILE A 328 13.78 -23.56 14.07
C ILE A 328 13.22 -23.94 12.69
N LEU A 329 12.96 -22.97 11.80
CA LEU A 329 12.38 -23.23 10.48
C LEU A 329 13.29 -24.08 9.59
N VAL A 330 14.61 -23.96 9.72
CA VAL A 330 15.57 -24.80 8.96
C VAL A 330 15.69 -26.23 9.48
N TRP A 331 15.03 -26.58 10.60
CA TRP A 331 14.88 -27.98 11.00
C TRP A 331 13.72 -28.66 10.26
N LEU A 332 12.88 -27.89 9.57
CA LEU A 332 11.82 -28.45 8.74
C LEU A 332 12.42 -29.08 7.49
N PRO A 333 11.99 -30.31 7.11
CA PRO A 333 12.43 -30.95 5.87
C PRO A 333 12.20 -30.05 4.65
N GLY A 334 13.24 -29.89 3.81
CA GLY A 334 13.17 -29.10 2.59
C GLY A 334 13.29 -27.58 2.79
N VAL A 335 13.68 -27.11 3.98
CA VAL A 335 13.90 -25.68 4.28
C VAL A 335 15.38 -25.41 4.54
N HIS A 336 15.98 -24.53 3.76
CA HIS A 336 17.40 -24.16 3.87
C HIS A 336 17.59 -22.65 3.85
N TRP A 337 18.70 -22.14 4.41
CA TRP A 337 19.05 -20.73 4.25
C TRP A 337 19.41 -20.44 2.80
N GLY A 338 18.80 -19.39 2.23
CA GLY A 338 19.06 -18.93 0.87
C GLY A 338 20.22 -17.93 0.77
N ASP A 339 20.68 -17.39 1.90
CA ASP A 339 21.83 -16.48 1.97
C ASP A 339 22.61 -16.62 3.28
N SER A 340 23.86 -16.13 3.27
CA SER A 340 24.76 -16.15 4.43
C SER A 340 24.26 -15.28 5.59
N ASN A 341 23.46 -14.26 5.29
CA ASN A 341 22.95 -13.29 6.25
C ASN A 341 21.66 -13.76 6.95
N ARG A 342 21.16 -14.96 6.60
CA ARG A 342 19.95 -15.58 7.14
C ARG A 342 18.71 -14.70 6.97
N GLN A 343 18.61 -14.01 5.83
CA GLN A 343 17.49 -13.12 5.50
C GLN A 343 16.51 -13.77 4.53
N SER A 344 16.88 -14.90 3.92
CA SER A 344 16.03 -15.68 3.03
C SER A 344 16.07 -17.17 3.33
N LEU A 345 14.95 -17.85 3.12
CA LEU A 345 14.80 -19.30 3.18
C LEU A 345 14.46 -19.83 1.78
N TYR A 346 15.09 -20.92 1.38
CA TYR A 346 14.70 -21.73 0.23
C TYR A 346 13.81 -22.87 0.71
N VAL A 347 12.62 -22.99 0.13
CA VAL A 347 11.61 -23.99 0.52
C VAL A 347 11.23 -24.84 -0.68
N ASP A 348 11.50 -26.15 -0.59
CA ASP A 348 11.04 -27.15 -1.54
C ASP A 348 9.56 -27.49 -1.26
N LYS A 349 8.68 -27.15 -2.22
CA LYS A 349 7.24 -27.37 -2.07
C LYS A 349 6.84 -28.84 -2.07
N LYS A 350 7.63 -29.76 -2.64
CA LYS A 350 7.33 -31.20 -2.70
C LYS A 350 7.58 -31.87 -1.35
N ILE A 351 8.59 -31.40 -0.63
CA ILE A 351 8.98 -31.92 0.69
C ILE A 351 8.18 -31.21 1.79
N ALA A 352 8.03 -29.88 1.70
CA ALA A 352 7.34 -29.08 2.69
C ALA A 352 5.79 -29.08 2.56
N ARG A 353 5.19 -30.04 1.84
CA ARG A 353 3.73 -30.08 1.55
C ARG A 353 2.84 -30.05 2.81
N PHE A 354 3.35 -30.54 3.94
CA PHE A 354 2.65 -30.55 5.21
C PHE A 354 2.75 -29.24 5.99
N PHE A 355 3.64 -28.33 5.60
CA PHE A 355 3.82 -27.03 6.23
C PHE A 355 3.12 -25.95 5.40
N THR A 356 2.11 -25.33 5.98
CA THR A 356 1.36 -24.28 5.30
C THR A 356 2.19 -22.99 5.25
N LYS A 357 2.01 -22.18 4.20
CA LYS A 357 2.57 -20.82 4.09
C LYS A 357 2.32 -19.99 5.37
N GLU A 358 1.22 -20.27 6.06
CA GLU A 358 0.80 -19.63 7.30
C GLU A 358 1.85 -19.76 8.42
N ILE A 359 2.56 -20.89 8.52
CA ILE A 359 3.62 -21.07 9.52
C ILE A 359 4.75 -20.07 9.28
N PHE A 360 5.28 -20.02 8.06
CA PHE A 360 6.33 -19.07 7.70
C PHE A 360 5.85 -17.62 7.87
N HIS A 361 4.58 -17.36 7.59
CA HIS A 361 3.99 -16.04 7.77
C HIS A 361 4.03 -15.56 9.23
N LEU A 362 3.83 -16.47 10.20
CA LEU A 362 3.95 -16.14 11.64
C LEU A 362 5.36 -15.64 11.98
N PHE A 363 6.41 -16.28 11.44
CA PHE A 363 7.80 -15.90 11.64
C PHE A 363 8.25 -14.67 10.82
N GLY A 364 7.36 -14.09 10.01
CA GLY A 364 7.69 -12.90 9.21
C GLY A 364 8.37 -13.21 7.89
N TYR A 365 8.34 -14.47 7.47
CA TYR A 365 8.78 -14.87 6.15
C TYR A 365 7.62 -14.74 5.16
N ARG A 366 7.91 -14.19 3.99
CA ARG A 366 6.93 -13.96 2.93
C ARG A 366 7.45 -14.48 1.61
N SER A 367 6.59 -15.12 0.83
CA SER A 367 7.00 -15.82 -0.37
C SER A 367 7.26 -14.86 -1.54
N LYS A 368 8.36 -15.08 -2.25
CA LYS A 368 8.60 -14.57 -3.60
C LYS A 368 8.82 -15.81 -4.48
N LYS A 369 7.89 -16.04 -5.42
CA LYS A 369 7.89 -17.24 -6.25
C LYS A 369 9.11 -17.21 -7.17
N ILE A 370 9.89 -18.29 -7.17
CA ILE A 370 11.00 -18.49 -8.12
C ILE A 370 10.53 -19.35 -9.28
N ASP A 371 9.99 -20.53 -8.99
CA ASP A 371 9.49 -21.47 -10.00
C ASP A 371 8.29 -22.28 -9.46
N GLN A 372 7.89 -23.34 -10.18
CA GLN A 372 6.76 -24.17 -9.80
C GLN A 372 7.01 -24.96 -8.50
N ASP A 373 8.24 -25.39 -8.24
CA ASP A 373 8.60 -26.35 -7.19
C ASP A 373 9.30 -25.70 -5.98
N HIS A 374 9.81 -24.48 -6.12
CA HIS A 374 10.59 -23.79 -5.10
C HIS A 374 9.98 -22.43 -4.74
N LEU A 375 10.19 -22.02 -3.49
CA LEU A 375 9.89 -20.69 -2.99
C LEU A 375 11.13 -20.12 -2.32
N VAL A 376 11.46 -18.87 -2.63
CA VAL A 376 12.29 -18.08 -1.71
C VAL A 376 11.39 -17.29 -0.81
N MET A 377 11.58 -17.45 0.49
CA MET A 377 10.88 -16.69 1.50
C MET A 377 11.82 -15.67 2.10
N LYS A 378 11.47 -14.40 2.07
CA LYS A 378 12.29 -13.33 2.65
C LYS A 378 11.77 -12.91 4.00
N ASN A 379 12.66 -12.69 4.96
CA ASN A 379 12.34 -12.16 6.28
C ASN A 379 12.03 -10.66 6.17
N ARG A 380 10.82 -10.25 6.54
CA ARG A 380 10.38 -8.85 6.48
C ARG A 380 10.99 -7.98 7.58
N GLU A 381 11.46 -8.57 8.67
CA GLU A 381 12.13 -7.81 9.74
C GLU A 381 13.59 -7.51 9.41
N ALA A 382 14.19 -8.18 8.40
CA ALA A 382 15.61 -8.04 8.08
C ALA A 382 16.01 -6.65 7.60
N ALA A 383 15.15 -6.01 6.78
CA ALA A 383 15.39 -4.65 6.28
C ALA A 383 14.89 -3.57 7.26
N SER A 384 14.08 -3.93 8.25
CA SER A 384 13.35 -2.99 9.11
C SER A 384 14.29 -2.03 9.86
N ARG A 385 14.07 -0.72 9.69
CA ARG A 385 14.82 0.35 10.36
C ARG A 385 14.27 0.68 11.74
N ARG A 386 13.74 -0.32 12.47
CA ARG A 386 13.09 -0.15 13.79
C ARG A 386 13.90 0.68 14.79
N ASN A 387 15.23 0.66 14.71
CA ASN A 387 16.10 1.46 15.57
C ASN A 387 15.91 2.97 15.40
N GLU A 388 15.60 3.44 14.19
CA GLU A 388 15.37 4.86 13.89
C GLU A 388 14.07 5.38 14.54
N TYR A 389 13.11 4.50 14.79
CA TYR A 389 11.80 4.85 15.35
C TYR A 389 11.67 4.61 16.86
N LYS A 390 12.72 4.16 17.56
CA LYS A 390 12.64 3.79 19.00
C LYS A 390 12.18 4.92 19.92
N ARG A 391 12.37 6.17 19.52
CA ARG A 391 11.99 7.36 20.30
C ARG A 391 10.60 7.88 19.95
N GLU A 392 9.96 7.28 18.94
CA GLU A 392 8.61 7.64 18.54
C GLU A 392 7.60 7.12 19.55
N SER A 393 6.57 7.92 19.83
CA SER A 393 5.56 7.62 20.86
C SER A 393 4.74 6.35 20.61
N TRP A 394 4.72 5.87 19.36
CA TRP A 394 3.94 4.71 18.91
C TRP A 394 4.75 3.41 18.81
N SER A 395 6.09 3.47 18.93
CA SER A 395 7.01 2.36 18.62
C SER A 395 6.92 1.15 19.55
#